data_AF-A0A2X0J5E4-F1
#
_entry.id   AF-A0A2X0J5E4-F1
#
_cell.length_a   1.000
_cell.length_b   1.000
_cell.length_c   1.000
_cell.angle_alpha   90.00
_cell.angle_beta   90.00
_cell.angle_gamma   90.00
#
_symmetry.space_group_name_H-M   'P 1'
#
loop_
_entity.id
_entity.type
_entity.pdbx_description
1 polymer ?
#
loop_
_entity_poly.entity_id
_entity_poly.type
_entity_poly.pdbx_seq_one_letter_code
_entity_poly.pdbx_strand_id
1 'polypeptide(L)'
;MFGAVQCAARNRAEELEIHKTDSGQGVPSTDETDPIARTAATAVPSPTNVAATPRPGPRPGPSARRAVPGPPAGPTRPPKPGAQARRGPDAHPTLPELQLLPAAPEAALDRADEAVDLLLDTGRTPGQILVLTTAEAHPWQAHELSFGAEPYWAQLEAADDVFYATAADCRPARREVVVLAVNGGETSAVQDALAVALARATSLLIVCGETPLPAQR
;
A
#
# COMPACT_ATOMS: atom_id res chain seq x y z
N MET A 1 -19.86 20.49 25.79
CA MET A 1 -18.89 20.15 26.85
C MET A 1 -18.20 18.86 26.44
N PHE A 2 -17.26 18.95 25.48
CA PHE A 2 -16.53 17.79 24.94
C PHE A 2 -15.32 17.54 25.83
N GLY A 3 -15.37 16.49 26.65
CA GLY A 3 -14.27 16.05 27.48
C GLY A 3 -13.25 15.27 26.66
N ALA A 4 -11.99 15.69 26.74
CA ALA A 4 -10.84 15.07 26.12
C ALA A 4 -10.65 13.62 26.64
N VAL A 5 -10.53 12.67 25.71
CA VAL A 5 -10.07 11.31 26.03
C VAL A 5 -8.54 11.35 25.99
N GLN A 6 -7.95 11.19 27.17
CA GLN A 6 -6.52 11.17 27.40
C GLN A 6 -5.91 9.88 26.84
N CYS A 7 -5.05 10.02 25.82
CA CYS A 7 -4.14 8.95 25.42
C CYS A 7 -3.10 8.73 26.53
N ALA A 8 -3.23 7.63 27.27
CA ALA A 8 -2.20 7.16 28.18
C ALA A 8 -1.12 6.43 27.35
N ALA A 9 -0.01 7.12 27.10
CA ALA A 9 1.22 6.52 26.63
C ALA A 9 1.72 5.51 27.67
N ARG A 10 1.74 4.21 27.32
CA ARG A 10 2.38 3.20 28.15
C ARG A 10 3.82 3.02 27.68
N ASN A 11 4.71 3.78 28.30
CA ASN A 11 6.15 3.56 28.27
C ASN A 11 6.45 2.12 28.73
N ARG A 12 7.12 1.33 27.89
CA ARG A 12 7.82 0.11 28.31
C ARG A 12 9.28 0.24 27.88
N ALA A 13 10.11 0.65 28.83
CA ALA A 13 11.57 0.58 28.73
C ALA A 13 12.08 -0.34 29.86
N GLU A 14 13.03 -1.19 29.49
CA GLU A 14 13.91 -2.04 30.32
C GLU A 14 13.22 -3.25 31.01
N GLU A 15 13.76 -4.47 30.94
CA GLU A 15 15.09 -4.86 31.41
C GLU A 15 15.64 -6.07 30.61
N LEU A 16 16.90 -5.96 30.17
CA LEU A 16 17.71 -7.01 29.54
C LEU A 16 18.36 -7.87 30.63
N GLU A 17 17.71 -8.95 31.06
CA GLU A 17 18.36 -9.95 31.92
C GLU A 17 19.15 -10.96 31.07
N ILE A 18 20.39 -10.57 30.78
CA ILE A 18 21.47 -11.47 30.34
C ILE A 18 22.00 -12.27 31.53
N HIS A 19 21.45 -13.46 31.75
CA HIS A 19 22.10 -14.46 32.62
C HIS A 19 22.83 -15.50 31.77
N LYS A 20 24.15 -15.33 31.73
CA LYS A 20 25.14 -16.27 31.21
C LYS A 20 25.66 -17.07 32.41
N THR A 21 25.42 -18.37 32.44
CA THR A 21 26.19 -19.29 33.30
C THR A 21 26.46 -20.60 32.55
N ASP A 22 27.73 -20.97 32.62
CA ASP A 22 28.47 -21.99 31.88
C ASP A 22 28.43 -23.37 32.56
N SER A 23 28.95 -24.40 31.85
CA SER A 23 29.39 -25.74 32.28
C SER A 23 28.34 -26.88 32.21
N GLY A 24 28.58 -28.02 31.54
CA GLY A 24 29.76 -28.49 30.80
C GLY A 24 29.62 -29.92 30.23
N GLN A 25 30.69 -30.38 29.58
CA GLN A 25 31.24 -31.76 29.58
C GLN A 25 30.38 -32.93 29.01
N GLY A 26 30.78 -33.76 28.03
CA GLY A 26 31.99 -33.92 27.22
C GLY A 26 31.95 -35.21 26.35
N VAL A 27 32.76 -35.21 25.27
CA VAL A 27 33.48 -36.30 24.53
C VAL A 27 32.70 -37.47 23.86
N PRO A 28 33.27 -38.23 22.88
CA PRO A 28 34.60 -38.13 22.22
C PRO A 28 34.59 -38.12 20.67
N SER A 29 35.75 -37.75 20.12
CA SER A 29 36.17 -37.89 18.73
C SER A 29 36.15 -39.34 18.22
N THR A 30 35.82 -39.52 16.94
CA THR A 30 36.45 -40.55 16.11
C THR A 30 37.00 -39.88 14.85
N ASP A 31 38.21 -40.34 14.53
CA ASP A 31 39.16 -39.94 13.50
C ASP A 31 38.74 -40.43 12.10
N GLU A 32 39.52 -40.01 11.08
CA GLU A 32 39.71 -40.58 9.73
C GLU A 32 39.27 -39.63 8.59
N THR A 33 40.16 -38.78 8.02
CA THR A 33 41.28 -39.04 7.05
C THR A 33 40.72 -39.56 5.71
N ASP A 34 40.91 -39.03 4.49
CA ASP A 34 41.82 -38.08 3.83
C ASP A 34 41.17 -37.66 2.45
N PRO A 35 41.81 -36.91 1.51
CA PRO A 35 41.13 -36.06 0.56
C PRO A 35 41.35 -36.52 -0.89
N ILE A 36 40.49 -36.15 -1.84
CA ILE A 36 40.93 -36.07 -3.26
C ILE A 36 40.34 -34.83 -3.92
N ALA A 37 41.27 -33.91 -4.20
CA ALA A 37 41.16 -32.77 -5.07
C ALA A 37 40.78 -33.13 -6.52
N ARG A 38 40.03 -32.25 -7.18
CA ARG A 38 40.25 -31.79 -8.58
C ARG A 38 39.77 -30.33 -8.64
N THR A 39 40.64 -29.29 -8.70
CA THR A 39 41.26 -28.69 -9.92
C THR A 39 40.32 -28.69 -11.13
N ALA A 40 40.10 -27.63 -11.90
CA ALA A 40 40.71 -26.31 -12.09
C ALA A 40 39.65 -25.44 -12.84
N ALA A 41 39.48 -24.15 -12.52
CA ALA A 41 40.10 -23.00 -13.20
C ALA A 41 39.43 -22.52 -14.51
N THR A 42 39.37 -21.18 -14.61
CA THR A 42 39.28 -20.33 -15.83
C THR A 42 37.88 -20.26 -16.48
N ALA A 43 37.35 -19.13 -16.95
CA ALA A 43 37.92 -17.85 -17.35
C ALA A 43 36.82 -16.78 -17.41
N VAL A 44 37.16 -15.52 -17.09
CA VAL A 44 36.54 -14.32 -17.69
C VAL A 44 37.43 -13.90 -18.87
N PRO A 45 36.86 -13.49 -20.01
CA PRO A 45 36.80 -12.06 -20.28
C PRO A 45 35.55 -11.59 -21.07
N SER A 46 35.16 -10.33 -20.84
CA SER A 46 34.36 -9.52 -21.78
C SER A 46 35.19 -9.14 -23.01
N PRO A 47 34.55 -8.87 -24.16
CA PRO A 47 34.65 -7.50 -24.67
C PRO A 47 33.36 -6.96 -25.33
N THR A 48 33.08 -5.70 -24.97
CA THR A 48 32.74 -4.56 -25.84
C THR A 48 32.13 -4.84 -27.22
N ASN A 49 30.91 -4.32 -27.44
CA ASN A 49 30.46 -3.94 -28.78
C ASN A 49 30.17 -2.43 -28.82
N VAL A 50 30.93 -1.72 -29.65
CA VAL A 50 30.77 -0.31 -30.01
C VAL A 50 30.36 -0.26 -31.49
N ALA A 51 29.23 0.36 -31.79
CA ALA A 51 28.96 1.06 -33.06
C ALA A 51 27.62 1.81 -32.90
N ALA A 52 27.63 3.13 -32.67
CA ALA A 52 27.74 4.20 -33.66
C ALA A 52 26.43 4.44 -34.45
N THR A 53 25.88 5.63 -34.21
CA THR A 53 24.74 6.27 -34.87
C THR A 53 25.00 6.53 -36.36
N PRO A 54 23.94 6.72 -37.15
CA PRO A 54 23.90 7.95 -37.95
C PRO A 54 22.53 8.66 -37.90
N ARG A 55 22.57 9.94 -37.51
CA ARG A 55 21.61 11.02 -37.82
C ARG A 55 22.38 11.95 -38.76
N PRO A 56 21.92 12.37 -39.96
CA PRO A 56 20.96 13.49 -40.15
C PRO A 56 20.11 13.34 -41.45
N GLY A 57 19.13 14.15 -41.84
CA GLY A 57 18.72 15.50 -41.46
C GLY A 57 17.35 15.87 -42.10
N PRO A 58 16.96 17.15 -42.09
CA PRO A 58 15.59 17.61 -42.31
C PRO A 58 15.27 17.86 -43.80
N ARG A 59 14.00 17.65 -44.21
CA ARG A 59 13.49 18.13 -45.51
C ARG A 59 12.54 19.34 -45.32
N PRO A 60 12.74 20.45 -46.06
CA PRO A 60 11.87 21.63 -46.03
C PRO A 60 10.54 21.45 -46.78
N GLY A 61 9.49 22.20 -46.37
CA GLY A 61 8.25 22.47 -47.12
C GLY A 61 8.48 23.39 -48.35
N PRO A 62 7.46 23.95 -49.04
CA PRO A 62 6.15 24.41 -48.55
C PRO A 62 4.94 24.10 -49.49
N SER A 63 3.69 24.44 -49.16
CA SER A 63 3.02 25.64 -49.70
C SER A 63 1.67 25.91 -49.03
N ALA A 64 1.46 27.18 -48.68
CA ALA A 64 0.22 27.75 -48.19
C ALA A 64 -0.84 27.89 -49.30
N ARG A 65 -2.13 27.75 -48.94
CA ARG A 65 -3.21 28.49 -49.60
C ARG A 65 -4.25 28.98 -48.58
N ARG A 66 -4.09 30.28 -48.27
CA ARG A 66 -5.05 31.39 -48.18
C ARG A 66 -6.45 31.16 -47.60
N ALA A 67 -6.77 32.05 -46.65
CA ALA A 67 -8.06 32.28 -46.02
C ALA A 67 -9.14 32.82 -46.98
N VAL A 68 -10.40 32.51 -46.66
CA VAL A 68 -11.61 33.15 -47.22
C VAL A 68 -12.46 33.68 -46.04
N PRO A 69 -12.99 34.93 -46.09
CA PRO A 69 -13.82 35.51 -45.02
C PRO A 69 -15.30 35.07 -45.09
N GLY A 70 -15.99 35.01 -43.93
CA GLY A 70 -17.47 34.89 -43.79
C GLY A 70 -18.23 36.21 -44.12
N PRO A 71 -19.51 36.46 -43.71
CA PRO A 71 -20.39 35.86 -42.67
C PRO A 71 -21.90 35.77 -43.13
N PRO A 72 -23.00 35.80 -42.29
CA PRO A 72 -23.18 35.70 -40.82
C PRO A 72 -24.28 34.73 -40.27
N ALA A 73 -24.14 34.46 -38.96
CA ALA A 73 -25.11 34.25 -37.86
C ALA A 73 -26.43 33.45 -38.01
N GLY A 74 -26.56 32.41 -37.16
CA GLY A 74 -27.82 31.83 -36.65
C GLY A 74 -27.53 30.74 -35.58
N PRO A 75 -28.14 30.74 -34.39
CA PRO A 75 -27.67 29.93 -33.26
C PRO A 75 -28.46 28.62 -33.06
N THR A 76 -27.78 27.49 -32.85
CA THR A 76 -28.31 26.38 -32.04
C THR A 76 -27.16 25.59 -31.40
N ARG A 77 -27.15 25.62 -30.06
CA ARG A 77 -26.24 24.92 -29.16
C ARG A 77 -26.75 23.49 -28.92
N PRO A 78 -26.00 22.42 -29.21
CA PRO A 78 -26.25 21.13 -28.57
C PRO A 78 -25.62 21.12 -27.15
N PRO A 79 -26.27 20.49 -26.15
CA PRO A 79 -25.76 20.46 -24.78
C PRO A 79 -24.50 19.59 -24.66
N LYS A 80 -23.53 20.08 -23.86
CA LYS A 80 -22.30 19.38 -23.45
C LYS A 80 -22.63 18.10 -22.65
N PRO A 81 -21.88 17.00 -22.83
CA PRO A 81 -21.93 15.85 -21.92
C PRO A 81 -21.47 16.22 -20.50
N GLY A 82 -22.29 15.84 -19.53
CA GLY A 82 -22.03 15.70 -18.08
C GLY A 82 -20.86 16.46 -17.47
N ALA A 83 -21.09 17.71 -17.07
CA ALA A 83 -20.30 18.32 -16.02
C ALA A 83 -20.65 17.63 -14.69
N GLN A 84 -19.63 17.03 -14.10
CA GLN A 84 -19.58 16.41 -12.78
C GLN A 84 -20.44 17.19 -11.76
N ALA A 85 -21.24 16.45 -11.00
CA ALA A 85 -22.13 17.00 -9.97
C ALA A 85 -21.33 17.93 -9.05
N ARG A 86 -21.60 19.23 -9.14
CA ARG A 86 -21.12 20.20 -8.15
C ARG A 86 -21.89 19.91 -6.86
N ARG A 87 -21.23 19.18 -5.95
CA ARG A 87 -21.70 18.93 -4.58
C ARG A 87 -21.89 20.29 -3.90
N GLY A 88 -23.12 20.61 -3.52
CA GLY A 88 -23.47 21.86 -2.83
C GLY A 88 -22.84 21.92 -1.43
N PRO A 89 -22.79 23.11 -0.80
CA PRO A 89 -22.08 23.36 0.45
C PRO A 89 -22.78 22.84 1.72
N ASP A 90 -23.59 21.78 1.62
CA ASP A 90 -24.30 21.17 2.76
C ASP A 90 -23.98 19.66 2.83
N ALA A 91 -22.70 19.32 2.84
CA ALA A 91 -22.26 17.95 3.06
C ALA A 91 -22.22 17.67 4.56
N HIS A 92 -23.28 17.04 5.09
CA HIS A 92 -23.14 16.22 6.28
C HIS A 92 -21.99 15.23 6.06
N PRO A 93 -21.19 14.86 7.08
CA PRO A 93 -20.14 13.86 6.90
C PRO A 93 -20.80 12.57 6.41
N THR A 94 -20.66 12.29 5.12
CA THR A 94 -21.13 11.05 4.52
C THR A 94 -20.18 9.98 5.00
N LEU A 95 -20.71 9.01 5.75
CA LEU A 95 -19.95 7.80 6.08
C LEU A 95 -19.47 7.15 4.78
N PRO A 96 -18.26 6.55 4.77
CA PRO A 96 -17.78 5.81 3.62
C PRO A 96 -18.76 4.66 3.30
N GLU A 97 -18.86 4.30 2.02
CA GLU A 97 -19.50 3.07 1.59
C GLU A 97 -18.78 1.88 2.23
N LEU A 98 -19.53 0.89 2.71
CA LEU A 98 -18.98 -0.28 3.38
C LEU A 98 -19.22 -1.53 2.53
N GLN A 99 -18.14 -2.21 2.17
CA GLN A 99 -18.17 -3.50 1.50
C GLN A 99 -17.58 -4.57 2.41
N LEU A 100 -18.29 -5.69 2.58
CA LEU A 100 -17.77 -6.85 3.33
C LEU A 100 -17.35 -7.95 2.37
N LEU A 101 -16.14 -8.47 2.56
CA LEU A 101 -15.59 -9.64 1.88
C LEU A 101 -15.33 -10.72 2.94
N PRO A 102 -16.21 -11.73 3.07
CA PRO A 102 -16.04 -12.78 4.07
C PRO A 102 -14.74 -13.55 3.87
N ALA A 103 -14.01 -13.78 4.95
CA ALA A 103 -12.79 -14.58 4.99
C ALA A 103 -12.55 -15.09 6.43
N ALA A 104 -11.92 -16.26 6.54
CA ALA A 104 -11.33 -16.68 7.81
C ALA A 104 -10.12 -15.80 8.15
N PRO A 105 -9.74 -15.64 9.44
CA PRO A 105 -8.60 -14.79 9.83
C PRO A 105 -7.30 -15.11 9.08
N GLU A 106 -7.05 -16.39 8.81
CA GLU A 106 -5.84 -16.88 8.13
C GLU A 106 -5.83 -16.52 6.64
N ALA A 107 -7.00 -16.28 6.04
CA ALA A 107 -7.17 -15.89 4.64
C ALA A 107 -7.47 -14.39 4.45
N ALA A 108 -7.54 -13.61 5.55
CA ALA A 108 -7.94 -12.22 5.51
C ALA A 108 -6.92 -11.33 4.77
N LEU A 109 -5.62 -11.65 4.86
CA LEU A 109 -4.56 -10.94 4.15
C LEU A 109 -4.65 -11.20 2.64
N ASP A 110 -4.69 -12.46 2.23
CA ASP A 110 -4.86 -12.84 0.82
C ASP A 110 -6.10 -12.17 0.22
N ARG A 111 -7.21 -12.16 0.98
CA ARG A 111 -8.45 -11.50 0.53
C ARG A 111 -8.31 -9.98 0.39
N ALA A 112 -7.51 -9.35 1.25
CA ALA A 112 -7.21 -7.93 1.15
C ALA A 112 -6.33 -7.62 -0.06
N ASP A 113 -5.32 -8.45 -0.34
CA ASP A 113 -4.46 -8.30 -1.53
C ASP A 113 -5.26 -8.47 -2.82
N GLU A 114 -6.15 -9.48 -2.91
CA GLU A 114 -7.07 -9.61 -4.04
C GLU A 114 -7.97 -8.37 -4.21
N ALA A 115 -8.42 -7.76 -3.11
CA ALA A 115 -9.22 -6.54 -3.17
C ALA A 115 -8.40 -5.34 -3.67
N VAL A 116 -7.14 -5.23 -3.24
CA VAL A 116 -6.20 -4.22 -3.75
C VAL A 116 -5.97 -4.40 -5.24
N ASP A 117 -5.70 -5.63 -5.71
CA ASP A 117 -5.51 -5.93 -7.12
C ASP A 117 -6.71 -5.49 -7.96
N LEU A 118 -7.93 -5.81 -7.53
CA LEU A 118 -9.16 -5.39 -8.22
C LEU A 118 -9.33 -3.86 -8.26
N LEU A 119 -8.96 -3.16 -7.18
CA LEU A 119 -9.00 -1.70 -7.14
C LEU A 119 -8.01 -1.10 -8.15
N LEU A 120 -6.80 -1.66 -8.23
CA LEU A 120 -5.78 -1.21 -9.18
C LEU A 120 -6.18 -1.51 -10.63
N ASP A 121 -6.71 -2.71 -10.90
CA ASP A 121 -7.21 -3.12 -12.22
C ASP A 121 -8.36 -2.24 -12.71
N THR A 122 -9.19 -1.74 -11.79
CA THR A 122 -10.28 -0.79 -12.10
C THR A 122 -9.81 0.66 -12.23
N GLY A 123 -8.50 0.90 -12.08
CA GLY A 123 -7.87 2.20 -12.31
C GLY A 123 -7.84 3.11 -11.09
N ARG A 124 -8.02 2.58 -9.86
CA ARG A 124 -7.77 3.36 -8.64
C ARG A 124 -6.29 3.71 -8.56
N THR A 125 -6.00 4.94 -8.12
CA THR A 125 -4.61 5.36 -7.93
C THR A 125 -4.04 4.65 -6.68
N PRO A 126 -2.84 4.02 -6.74
CA PRO A 126 -2.23 3.34 -5.59
C PRO A 126 -2.19 4.19 -4.32
N GLY A 127 -1.74 5.45 -4.46
CA GLY A 127 -1.71 6.48 -3.42
C GLY A 127 -3.05 6.81 -2.76
N GLN A 128 -4.17 6.31 -3.27
CA GLN A 128 -5.50 6.50 -2.69
C GLN A 128 -5.97 5.30 -1.87
N ILE A 129 -5.16 4.24 -1.78
CA ILE A 129 -5.48 2.99 -1.09
C ILE A 129 -4.62 2.88 0.18
N LEU A 130 -5.25 2.55 1.30
CA LEU A 130 -4.57 2.18 2.55
C LEU A 130 -5.09 0.82 3.01
N VAL A 131 -4.16 -0.10 3.27
CA VAL A 131 -4.46 -1.42 3.83
C VAL A 131 -4.12 -1.41 5.32
N LEU A 132 -5.07 -1.84 6.14
CA LEU A 132 -4.94 -1.97 7.59
C LEU A 132 -5.10 -3.42 8.01
N THR A 133 -4.27 -3.90 8.93
CA THR A 133 -4.42 -5.21 9.58
C THR A 133 -4.82 -5.05 11.05
N THR A 134 -5.58 -6.01 11.59
CA THR A 134 -6.04 -5.97 13.00
C THR A 134 -5.05 -6.61 13.97
N ALA A 135 -4.25 -7.57 13.52
CA ALA A 135 -3.27 -8.29 14.31
C ALA A 135 -1.86 -8.17 13.72
N GLU A 136 -1.35 -9.23 13.11
CA GLU A 136 0.00 -9.24 12.54
C GLU A 136 0.12 -8.23 11.38
N ALA A 137 1.30 -7.62 11.25
CA ALA A 137 1.62 -6.72 10.16
C ALA A 137 1.60 -7.47 8.82
N HIS A 138 1.25 -6.76 7.75
CA HIS A 138 1.36 -7.33 6.40
C HIS A 138 2.83 -7.72 6.09
N PRO A 139 3.10 -8.84 5.40
CA PRO A 139 4.47 -9.21 5.02
C PRO A 139 5.20 -8.08 4.25
N TRP A 140 4.47 -7.32 3.43
CA TRP A 140 5.00 -6.13 2.76
C TRP A 140 5.46 -5.05 3.74
N GLN A 141 4.63 -4.71 4.73
CA GLN A 141 5.01 -3.74 5.78
C GLN A 141 6.27 -4.20 6.53
N ALA A 142 6.35 -5.48 6.89
CA ALA A 142 7.51 -6.03 7.57
C ALA A 142 8.79 -5.93 6.72
N HIS A 143 8.67 -6.18 5.40
CA HIS A 143 9.76 -6.04 4.45
C HIS A 143 10.23 -4.59 4.34
N GLU A 144 9.32 -3.64 4.12
CA GLU A 144 9.66 -2.23 3.93
C GLU A 144 10.27 -1.60 5.20
N LEU A 145 9.71 -1.93 6.38
CA LEU A 145 10.26 -1.47 7.66
C LEU A 145 11.70 -1.95 7.91
N SER A 146 12.11 -3.08 7.30
CA SER A 146 13.49 -3.57 7.40
C SER A 146 14.52 -2.62 6.77
N PHE A 147 14.09 -1.76 5.83
CA PHE A 147 14.92 -0.71 5.22
C PHE A 147 14.93 0.60 6.03
N GLY A 148 14.10 0.72 7.06
CA GLY A 148 14.10 1.84 8.01
C GLY A 148 12.71 2.42 8.23
N ALA A 149 12.37 2.65 9.50
CA ALA A 149 11.06 3.18 9.87
C ALA A 149 10.82 4.61 9.37
N GLU A 150 11.83 5.48 9.41
CA GLU A 150 11.68 6.88 8.99
C GLU A 150 11.33 7.02 7.49
N PRO A 151 12.09 6.42 6.54
CA PRO A 151 11.72 6.44 5.14
C PRO A 151 10.39 5.71 4.87
N TYR A 152 10.10 4.62 5.59
CA TYR A 152 8.81 3.92 5.47
C TYR A 152 7.62 4.83 5.80
N TRP A 153 7.65 5.49 6.96
CA TRP A 153 6.54 6.35 7.35
C TRP A 153 6.43 7.63 6.52
N ALA A 154 7.52 8.07 5.87
CA ALA A 154 7.47 9.17 4.90
C ALA A 154 6.64 8.79 3.65
N GLN A 155 6.60 7.52 3.25
CA GLN A 155 5.79 7.04 2.12
C GLN A 155 4.29 7.22 2.36
N LEU A 156 3.82 7.11 3.63
CA LEU A 156 2.42 7.32 3.98
C LEU A 156 1.94 8.73 3.61
N GLU A 157 2.77 9.73 3.91
CA GLU A 157 2.52 11.14 3.63
C GLU A 157 2.71 11.48 2.15
N ALA A 158 3.72 10.87 1.51
CA ALA A 158 3.96 11.05 0.07
C ALA A 158 2.76 10.56 -0.76
N ALA A 159 2.14 9.45 -0.32
CA ALA A 159 0.96 8.88 -0.96
C ALA A 159 1.16 8.60 -2.46
N ASP A 160 2.34 8.12 -2.82
CA ASP A 160 2.67 7.72 -4.20
C ASP A 160 2.25 6.26 -4.50
N ASP A 161 2.14 5.42 -3.46
CA ASP A 161 1.84 3.99 -3.57
C ASP A 161 0.77 3.51 -2.55
N VAL A 162 0.32 2.26 -2.71
CA VAL A 162 -0.50 1.56 -1.72
C VAL A 162 0.30 1.47 -0.42
N PHE A 163 -0.32 1.90 0.69
CA PHE A 163 0.34 1.87 1.98
C PHE A 163 -0.27 0.78 2.87
N TYR A 164 0.57 0.05 3.60
CA TYR A 164 0.16 -1.02 4.51
C TYR A 164 0.48 -0.61 5.95
N ALA A 165 -0.38 -0.93 6.91
CA ALA A 165 -0.07 -0.72 8.32
C ALA A 165 -0.89 -1.65 9.21
N THR A 166 -0.45 -1.88 10.43
CA THR A 166 -1.35 -2.32 11.50
C THR A 166 -2.25 -1.15 11.89
N ALA A 167 -3.51 -1.41 12.21
CA ALA A 167 -4.44 -0.36 12.62
C ALA A 167 -3.98 0.38 13.90
N ALA A 168 -3.27 -0.33 14.78
CA ALA A 168 -2.72 0.21 16.02
C ALA A 168 -1.55 1.17 15.80
N ASP A 169 -0.66 0.89 14.83
CA ASP A 169 0.55 1.71 14.62
C ASP A 169 0.38 2.76 13.52
N CYS A 170 -0.71 2.69 12.74
CA CYS A 170 -0.92 3.60 11.62
C CYS A 170 -0.97 5.06 12.07
N ARG A 171 -0.05 5.89 11.56
CA ARG A 171 -0.09 7.35 11.75
C ARG A 171 -1.35 7.97 11.12
N PRO A 172 -1.87 9.10 11.61
CA PRO A 172 -3.08 9.72 11.07
C PRO A 172 -2.94 10.06 9.58
N ALA A 173 -3.81 9.48 8.74
CA ALA A 173 -3.83 9.68 7.30
C ALA A 173 -5.23 9.35 6.77
N ARG A 174 -5.70 10.06 5.76
CA ARG A 174 -6.98 9.78 5.07
C ARG A 174 -6.70 9.29 3.66
N ARG A 175 -7.52 8.34 3.21
CA ARG A 175 -7.44 7.76 1.86
C ARG A 175 -8.84 7.58 1.29
N GLU A 176 -8.93 7.58 -0.04
CA GLU A 176 -10.22 7.40 -0.72
C GLU A 176 -10.80 6.02 -0.39
N VAL A 177 -9.94 5.01 -0.41
CA VAL A 177 -10.27 3.62 -0.11
C VAL A 177 -9.41 3.13 1.05
N VAL A 178 -10.03 2.49 2.02
CA VAL A 178 -9.35 1.72 3.06
C VAL A 178 -9.77 0.26 2.95
N VAL A 179 -8.80 -0.65 2.97
CA VAL A 179 -9.02 -2.10 3.05
C VAL A 179 -8.60 -2.56 4.45
N LEU A 180 -9.51 -3.13 5.23
CA LEU A 180 -9.24 -3.65 6.56
C LEU A 180 -9.21 -5.18 6.51
N ALA A 181 -8.05 -5.78 6.73
CA ALA A 181 -7.90 -7.22 6.90
C ALA A 181 -8.05 -7.61 8.38
N VAL A 182 -9.11 -8.36 8.70
CA VAL A 182 -9.37 -8.87 10.05
C VAL A 182 -8.63 -10.19 10.24
N ASN A 183 -7.31 -10.11 10.37
CA ASN A 183 -6.39 -11.25 10.44
C ASN A 183 -6.16 -11.78 11.86
N GLY A 184 -7.09 -11.51 12.78
CA GLY A 184 -7.05 -11.96 14.18
C GLY A 184 -7.19 -10.82 15.17
N GLY A 185 -6.91 -11.13 16.44
CA GLY A 185 -7.08 -10.21 17.56
C GLY A 185 -8.41 -10.41 18.30
N GLU A 186 -8.48 -9.85 19.51
CA GLU A 186 -9.72 -9.87 20.31
C GLU A 186 -10.79 -8.98 19.68
N THR A 187 -12.06 -9.21 20.01
CA THR A 187 -13.19 -8.43 19.47
C THR A 187 -13.05 -6.92 19.68
N SER A 188 -12.48 -6.49 20.81
CA SER A 188 -12.19 -5.07 21.09
C SER A 188 -11.17 -4.49 20.10
N ALA A 189 -10.07 -5.20 19.83
CA ALA A 189 -9.06 -4.78 18.86
C ALA A 189 -9.63 -4.67 17.44
N VAL A 190 -10.51 -5.58 17.06
CA VAL A 190 -11.23 -5.52 15.77
C VAL A 190 -12.17 -4.31 15.71
N GLN A 191 -12.90 -4.00 16.79
CA GLN A 191 -13.76 -2.83 16.87
C GLN A 191 -12.97 -1.52 16.79
N ASP A 192 -11.84 -1.44 17.49
CA ASP A 192 -10.95 -0.28 17.45
C ASP A 192 -10.36 -0.09 16.05
N ALA A 193 -9.87 -1.17 15.42
CA ALA A 193 -9.34 -1.14 14.07
C ALA A 193 -10.41 -0.73 13.04
N LEU A 194 -11.64 -1.20 13.20
CA LEU A 194 -12.78 -0.78 12.37
C LEU A 194 -13.10 0.71 12.55
N ALA A 195 -13.09 1.22 13.78
CA ALA A 195 -13.29 2.65 14.03
C ALA A 195 -12.18 3.49 13.40
N VAL A 196 -10.94 3.02 13.49
CA VAL A 196 -9.77 3.63 12.83
C VAL A 196 -9.96 3.61 11.30
N ALA A 197 -10.39 2.49 10.72
CA ALA A 197 -10.60 2.38 9.27
C ALA A 197 -11.72 3.32 8.78
N LEU A 198 -12.85 3.37 9.48
CA LEU A 198 -13.96 4.30 9.21
C LEU A 198 -13.54 5.76 9.30
N ALA A 199 -12.68 6.11 10.26
CA ALA A 199 -12.17 7.46 10.40
C ALA A 199 -11.22 7.87 9.26
N ARG A 200 -10.60 6.92 8.57
CA ARG A 200 -9.60 7.16 7.52
C ARG A 200 -10.17 7.11 6.11
N ALA A 201 -11.16 6.26 5.86
CA ALA A 201 -11.83 6.13 4.57
C ALA A 201 -12.68 7.36 4.27
N THR A 202 -12.47 7.98 3.10
CA THR A 202 -13.28 9.12 2.65
C THR A 202 -14.38 8.73 1.68
N SER A 203 -14.27 7.59 1.00
CA SER A 203 -15.30 7.11 0.07
C SER A 203 -15.68 5.66 0.29
N LEU A 204 -14.71 4.75 0.46
CA LEU A 204 -14.96 3.31 0.53
C LEU A 204 -14.13 2.66 1.64
N LEU A 205 -14.78 1.79 2.42
CA LEU A 205 -14.16 0.86 3.34
C LEU A 205 -14.50 -0.57 2.91
N ILE A 206 -13.48 -1.36 2.59
CA ILE A 206 -13.61 -2.81 2.33
C ILE A 206 -13.12 -3.54 3.58
N VAL A 207 -13.94 -4.41 4.17
CA VAL A 207 -13.52 -5.25 5.30
C VAL A 207 -13.40 -6.68 4.83
N CYS A 208 -12.19 -7.23 4.94
CA CYS A 208 -11.83 -8.60 4.58
C CYS A 208 -11.76 -9.43 5.86
N GLY A 209 -12.76 -10.27 6.08
CA GLY A 209 -12.88 -11.12 7.27
C GLY A 209 -14.15 -10.91 8.07
N GLU A 210 -14.31 -11.71 9.12
CA GLU A 210 -15.46 -11.64 10.03
C GLU A 210 -15.42 -10.34 10.85
N THR A 211 -16.52 -9.59 10.82
CA THR A 211 -16.68 -8.35 11.58
C THR A 211 -18.03 -8.36 12.29
N PRO A 212 -18.14 -7.76 13.49
CA PRO A 212 -19.43 -7.65 14.17
C PRO A 212 -20.44 -6.75 13.43
N LEU A 213 -20.05 -6.09 12.33
CA LEU A 213 -20.98 -5.33 11.50
C LEU A 213 -21.87 -6.24 10.64
N PRO A 214 -23.18 -5.93 10.52
CA PRO A 214 -24.04 -6.65 9.59
C PRO A 214 -23.59 -6.42 8.15
N ALA A 215 -23.59 -7.48 7.34
CA ALA A 215 -23.36 -7.36 5.90
C ALA A 215 -24.41 -6.45 5.25
N GLN A 216 -23.94 -5.39 4.59
CA GLN A 216 -24.82 -4.57 3.76
C GLN A 216 -25.23 -5.37 2.54
N ARG A 217 -26.55 -5.44 2.31
CA ARG A 217 -27.21 -6.33 1.37
C ARG A 217 -27.60 -5.61 0.09
#